data_AF-A0A536Z4C0-F1
#
_entry.id   AF-A0A536Z4C0-F1
#
_cell.length_a   1.000
_cell.length_b   1.000
_cell.length_c   1.000
_cell.angle_alpha   90.00
_cell.angle_beta   90.00
_cell.angle_gamma   90.00
#
_symmetry.space_group_name_H-M   'P 1'
#
loop_
_entity.id
_entity.type
_entity.pdbx_description
1 polymer ?
#
loop_
_entity_poly.entity_id
_entity_poly.type
_entity_poly.pdbx_seq_one_letter_code
_entity_poly.pdbx_strand_id
1 'polypeptide(L)'
;MLKGIHPLLHADLLHALAAMGHGDEIVIVDANFPAASLGKRILHVAGASASDALDAVLTLFPLDGVAQPAAFTMEVVGDRDALPEPVREFAAVFTEHGLAEAEIGHLERHAFYERARAAFAVVR
;
A
#
# COMPACT_ATOMS: atom_id res chain seq x y z
N MET A 1 -20.26 -3.96 -8.49
CA MET A 1 -20.58 -3.44 -7.14
C MET A 1 -21.11 -4.59 -6.31
N LEU A 2 -20.53 -4.82 -5.14
CA LEU A 2 -20.95 -5.88 -4.19
C LEU A 2 -21.33 -5.23 -2.85
N LYS A 3 -22.23 -5.87 -2.10
CA LYS A 3 -22.62 -5.38 -0.77
C LYS A 3 -21.48 -5.62 0.23
N GLY A 4 -21.14 -4.62 1.04
CA GLY A 4 -20.10 -4.73 2.07
C GLY A 4 -18.67 -4.73 1.54
N ILE A 5 -18.46 -4.40 0.26
CA ILE A 5 -17.13 -4.33 -0.37
C ILE A 5 -16.91 -2.91 -0.88
N HIS A 6 -15.75 -2.33 -0.56
CA HIS A 6 -15.40 -0.98 -0.99
C HIS A 6 -15.39 -0.88 -2.54
N PRO A 7 -15.99 0.17 -3.14
CA PRO A 7 -16.19 0.24 -4.59
C PRO A 7 -14.88 0.32 -5.41
N LEU A 8 -13.77 0.76 -4.81
CA LEU A 8 -12.44 0.74 -5.46
C LEU A 8 -11.87 -0.68 -5.59
N LEU A 9 -12.37 -1.64 -4.83
CA LEU A 9 -11.96 -3.04 -4.91
C LEU A 9 -12.69 -3.72 -6.08
N HIS A 10 -12.19 -3.47 -7.29
CA HIS A 10 -12.65 -4.16 -8.49
C HIS A 10 -12.23 -5.64 -8.49
N ALA A 11 -12.74 -6.43 -9.44
CA ALA A 11 -12.60 -7.88 -9.46
C ALA A 11 -11.14 -8.37 -9.33
N ASP A 12 -10.21 -7.79 -10.10
CA ASP A 12 -8.81 -8.22 -10.07
C ASP A 12 -8.09 -7.84 -8.78
N LEU A 13 -8.45 -6.71 -8.15
CA LEU A 13 -7.91 -6.31 -6.85
C LEU A 13 -8.45 -7.21 -5.74
N LEU A 14 -9.75 -7.51 -5.73
CA LEU A 14 -10.32 -8.49 -4.81
C LEU A 14 -9.68 -9.86 -4.96
N HIS A 15 -9.49 -10.32 -6.20
CA HIS A 15 -8.80 -11.59 -6.45
C HIS A 15 -7.36 -11.53 -5.93
N ALA A 16 -6.63 -10.44 -6.13
CA ALA A 16 -5.26 -10.34 -5.62
C ALA A 16 -5.23 -10.43 -4.10
N LEU A 17 -6.03 -9.62 -3.39
CA LEU A 17 -6.11 -9.63 -1.93
C LEU A 17 -6.52 -11.02 -1.39
N ALA A 18 -7.49 -11.68 -2.02
CA ALA A 18 -7.97 -13.00 -1.59
C ALA A 18 -6.98 -14.15 -1.88
N ALA A 19 -6.07 -13.97 -2.84
CA ALA A 19 -5.08 -14.98 -3.22
C ALA A 19 -3.76 -14.85 -2.43
N MET A 20 -3.55 -13.71 -1.77
CA MET A 20 -2.36 -13.47 -0.94
C MET A 20 -2.38 -14.35 0.32
N GLY A 21 -1.23 -14.94 0.62
CA GLY A 21 -0.97 -15.67 1.86
C GLY A 21 -0.34 -14.80 2.94
N HIS A 22 -0.03 -15.41 4.09
CA HIS A 22 0.70 -14.72 5.16
C HIS A 22 2.12 -14.34 4.69
N GLY A 23 2.48 -13.08 4.86
CA GLY A 23 3.78 -12.52 4.44
C GLY A 23 3.83 -12.05 2.98
N ASP A 24 2.77 -12.26 2.18
CA ASP A 24 2.67 -11.60 0.87
C ASP A 24 2.46 -10.10 1.04
N GLU A 25 3.10 -9.32 0.16
CA GLU A 25 3.04 -7.86 0.19
C GLU A 25 2.31 -7.30 -1.02
N ILE A 26 1.56 -6.23 -0.81
CA ILE A 26 0.94 -5.42 -1.87
C ILE A 26 1.49 -4.00 -1.76
N VAL A 27 1.82 -3.39 -2.91
CA VAL A 27 2.37 -2.03 -2.94
C VAL A 27 1.35 -1.10 -3.55
N ILE A 28 1.04 -0.01 -2.87
CA ILE A 28 0.24 1.10 -3.41
C ILE A 28 1.21 2.18 -3.84
N VAL A 29 1.10 2.65 -5.08
CA VAL A 29 2.04 3.59 -5.67
C VAL A 29 1.36 4.78 -6.32
N ASP A 30 2.09 5.89 -6.41
CA ASP A 30 1.62 7.08 -7.11
C ASP A 30 1.76 6.94 -8.63
N ALA A 31 1.35 8.00 -9.35
CA ALA A 31 1.44 8.04 -10.80
C ALA A 31 2.89 8.07 -11.34
N ASN A 32 3.88 8.46 -10.52
CA ASN A 32 5.29 8.65 -10.89
C ASN A 32 6.13 7.39 -10.69
N PHE A 33 5.67 6.47 -9.83
CA PHE A 33 6.35 5.22 -9.58
C PHE A 33 6.45 4.40 -10.88
N PRO A 34 7.60 3.78 -11.17
CA PRO A 34 7.84 3.07 -12.43
C PRO A 34 7.21 1.67 -12.43
N ALA A 35 5.90 1.60 -12.14
CA ALA A 35 5.13 0.36 -11.95
C ALA A 35 5.27 -0.60 -13.14
N ALA A 36 5.23 -0.10 -14.37
CA ALA A 36 5.38 -0.88 -15.59
C ALA A 36 6.71 -1.65 -15.69
N SER A 37 7.76 -1.17 -15.02
CA SER A 37 9.10 -1.79 -15.05
C SER A 37 9.41 -2.65 -13.83
N LEU A 38 8.72 -2.41 -12.70
CA LEU A 38 9.00 -3.08 -11.43
C LEU A 38 7.92 -4.08 -11.00
N GLY A 39 6.66 -3.83 -11.37
CA GLY A 39 5.52 -4.63 -10.91
C GLY A 39 5.35 -5.91 -11.72
N LYS A 40 5.26 -7.05 -11.02
CA LYS A 40 4.91 -8.35 -11.62
C LYS A 40 3.46 -8.41 -12.09
N ARG A 41 2.57 -7.78 -11.33
CA ARG A 41 1.13 -7.67 -11.58
C ARG A 41 0.69 -6.26 -11.21
N ILE A 42 0.19 -5.51 -12.18
CA ILE A 42 -0.24 -4.12 -11.99
C ILE A 42 -1.77 -4.09 -12.01
N LEU A 43 -2.34 -3.49 -10.99
CA LEU A 43 -3.78 -3.35 -10.78
C LEU A 43 -4.10 -1.86 -10.80
N HIS A 44 -4.94 -1.43 -11.74
CA HIS A 44 -5.22 -0.02 -11.97
C HIS A 44 -6.47 0.44 -11.22
N VAL A 45 -6.31 1.44 -10.35
CA VAL A 45 -7.40 2.09 -9.60
C VAL A 45 -7.48 3.55 -10.06
N ALA A 46 -8.33 3.80 -11.06
CA ALA A 46 -8.44 5.12 -11.65
C ALA A 46 -9.24 6.10 -10.76
N GLY A 47 -8.75 7.35 -10.68
CA GLY A 47 -9.48 8.45 -10.05
C GLY A 47 -9.47 8.46 -8.52
N ALA A 48 -8.55 7.71 -7.91
CA ALA A 48 -8.37 7.65 -6.46
C ALA A 48 -6.95 8.10 -6.09
N SER A 49 -6.80 8.69 -4.91
CA SER A 49 -5.47 8.93 -4.32
C SER A 49 -4.88 7.62 -3.78
N ALA A 50 -3.58 7.63 -3.46
CA ALA A 50 -2.95 6.49 -2.77
C ALA A 50 -3.61 6.23 -1.40
N SER A 51 -4.07 7.29 -0.72
CA SER A 51 -4.75 7.22 0.57
C SER A 51 -6.13 6.58 0.44
N ASP A 52 -6.88 6.91 -0.61
CA ASP A 52 -8.17 6.26 -0.93
C ASP A 52 -7.99 4.77 -1.27
N ALA A 53 -6.91 4.42 -1.98
CA ALA A 53 -6.59 3.03 -2.30
C ALA A 53 -6.20 2.26 -1.03
N LEU A 54 -5.44 2.88 -0.12
CA LEU A 54 -5.06 2.30 1.16
C LEU A 54 -6.29 2.04 2.04
N ASP A 55 -7.17 3.03 2.18
CA ASP A 55 -8.43 2.90 2.92
C ASP A 55 -9.25 1.72 2.39
N ALA A 56 -9.44 1.65 1.07
CA ALA A 56 -10.13 0.56 0.41
C ALA A 56 -9.51 -0.80 0.72
N VAL A 57 -8.19 -0.93 0.61
CA VAL A 57 -7.47 -2.19 0.87
C VAL A 57 -7.63 -2.62 2.33
N LEU A 58 -7.49 -1.71 3.28
CA LEU A 58 -7.58 -2.01 4.72
C LEU A 58 -9.00 -2.42 5.17
N THR A 59 -10.05 -2.14 4.39
CA THR A 59 -11.39 -2.69 4.67
C THR A 59 -11.45 -4.22 4.67
N LEU A 60 -10.52 -4.90 3.98
CA LEU A 60 -10.49 -6.37 3.87
C LEU A 60 -9.13 -6.99 4.20
N PHE A 61 -8.03 -6.23 4.10
CA PHE A 61 -6.67 -6.76 4.20
C PHE A 61 -6.10 -6.57 5.62
N PRO A 62 -5.93 -7.65 6.40
CA PRO A 62 -5.31 -7.55 7.72
C PRO A 62 -3.79 -7.33 7.60
N LEU A 63 -3.25 -6.38 8.37
CA LEU A 63 -1.80 -6.21 8.50
C LEU A 63 -1.16 -7.31 9.36
N ASP A 64 0.12 -7.56 9.12
CA ASP A 64 0.89 -8.50 9.94
C ASP A 64 1.06 -7.96 11.37
N GLY A 65 0.66 -8.76 12.36
CA GLY A 65 0.79 -8.42 13.79
C GLY A 65 2.11 -8.86 14.42
N VAL A 66 2.91 -9.70 13.75
CA VAL A 66 4.15 -10.29 14.28
C VAL A 66 5.39 -9.62 13.71
N ALA A 67 5.42 -9.40 12.38
CA ALA A 67 6.53 -8.72 11.73
C ALA A 67 6.27 -7.20 11.67
N GLN A 68 6.94 -6.44 12.53
CA GLN A 68 6.85 -4.98 12.56
C GLN A 68 8.15 -4.32 12.07
N PRO A 69 8.07 -3.18 11.35
CA PRO A 69 6.86 -2.57 10.83
C PRO A 69 6.22 -3.40 9.72
N ALA A 70 4.87 -3.42 9.67
CA ALA A 70 4.10 -4.15 8.66
C ALA A 70 3.72 -3.27 7.44
N ALA A 71 4.02 -1.98 7.49
CA ALA A 71 3.79 -1.03 6.42
C ALA A 71 5.02 -0.13 6.23
N PHE A 72 5.30 0.23 4.98
CA PHE A 72 6.50 0.97 4.62
C PHE A 72 6.16 2.09 3.64
N THR A 73 6.80 3.24 3.82
CA THR A 73 6.78 4.36 2.88
C THR A 73 8.18 4.65 2.37
N MET A 74 8.27 5.37 1.25
CA MET A 74 9.56 5.77 0.71
C MET A 74 10.03 7.08 1.36
N GLU A 75 11.29 7.13 1.78
CA GLU A 75 11.94 8.35 2.29
C GLU A 75 12.01 9.44 1.22
N VAL A 76 11.96 10.71 1.64
CA VAL A 76 12.25 11.83 0.74
C VAL A 76 13.75 11.85 0.45
N VAL A 77 14.10 11.88 -0.84
CA VAL A 77 15.51 11.84 -1.25
C VAL A 77 16.26 13.05 -0.70
N GLY A 78 17.26 12.80 0.13
CA GLY A 78 18.09 13.83 0.76
C GLY A 78 17.52 14.42 2.05
N ASP A 79 16.35 13.96 2.51
CA ASP A 79 15.73 14.39 3.77
C ASP A 79 14.92 13.25 4.40
N ARG A 80 15.58 12.44 5.22
CA ARG A 80 14.98 11.26 5.87
C ARG A 80 13.92 11.62 6.91
N ASP A 81 14.03 12.79 7.52
CA ASP A 81 13.14 13.23 8.60
C ASP A 81 11.90 13.96 8.06
N ALA A 82 11.88 14.26 6.75
CA ALA A 82 10.71 14.84 6.11
C ALA A 82 9.52 13.88 6.17
N LEU A 83 8.40 14.40 6.67
CA LEU A 83 7.11 13.74 6.63
C LEU A 83 6.26 14.41 5.53
N PRO A 84 6.19 13.85 4.31
CA PRO A 84 5.39 14.44 3.23
C PRO A 84 3.90 14.24 3.49
N GLU A 85 3.05 15.06 2.86
CA GLU A 85 1.59 15.05 3.06
C GLU A 85 0.96 13.66 2.88
N PRO A 86 1.29 12.86 1.83
CA PRO A 86 0.70 11.53 1.67
C PRO A 86 0.98 10.59 2.85
N VAL A 87 2.14 10.71 3.50
CA VAL A 87 2.48 9.87 4.66
C VAL A 87 1.66 10.28 5.89
N ARG A 88 1.34 11.57 6.05
CA ARG A 88 0.38 12.02 7.08
C ARG A 88 -1.02 11.48 6.83
N GLU A 89 -1.47 11.51 5.58
CA GLU A 89 -2.78 10.95 5.19
C GLU A 89 -2.84 9.45 5.48
N PHE A 90 -1.78 8.69 5.17
CA PHE A 90 -1.72 7.26 5.48
C PHE A 90 -1.83 6.97 6.98
N ALA A 91 -1.20 7.78 7.83
CA ALA A 91 -1.32 7.65 9.29
C ALA A 91 -2.76 7.93 9.78
N ALA A 92 -3.47 8.88 9.14
CA ALA A 92 -4.88 9.13 9.42
C ALA A 92 -5.74 7.91 9.03
N VAL A 93 -5.53 7.33 7.84
CA VAL A 93 -6.21 6.11 7.42
C VAL A 93 -5.93 4.96 8.41
N PHE A 94 -4.68 4.76 8.83
CA PHE A 94 -4.34 3.75 9.84
C PHE A 94 -5.14 3.95 11.14
N THR A 95 -5.28 5.19 11.59
CA THR A 95 -6.05 5.53 12.78
C THR A 95 -7.53 5.14 12.63
N GLU A 96 -8.12 5.42 11.46
CA GLU A 96 -9.53 5.09 11.15
C GLU A 96 -9.78 3.58 11.14
N HIS A 97 -8.78 2.79 10.75
CA HIS A 97 -8.82 1.32 10.77
C HIS A 97 -8.38 0.69 12.10
N GLY A 98 -8.19 1.49 13.15
CA GLY A 98 -7.80 1.00 14.49
C GLY A 98 -6.32 0.55 14.58
N LEU A 99 -5.48 1.04 13.68
CA LEU A 99 -4.06 0.71 13.53
C LEU A 99 -3.15 1.87 13.96
N ALA A 100 -3.62 2.77 14.82
CA ALA A 100 -2.88 3.96 15.26
C ALA A 100 -1.52 3.63 15.91
N GLU A 101 -1.40 2.46 16.53
CA GLU A 101 -0.17 1.98 17.19
C GLU A 101 0.76 1.22 16.23
N ALA A 102 0.35 0.96 14.99
CA ALA A 102 1.18 0.27 14.01
C ALA A 102 2.29 1.19 13.51
N GLU A 103 3.53 0.69 13.52
CA GLU A 103 4.68 1.44 13.02
C GLU A 103 4.65 1.49 11.48
N ILE A 104 4.76 2.70 10.92
CA ILE A 104 5.00 2.91 9.49
C ILE A 104 6.50 3.08 9.29
N GLY A 105 7.16 2.06 8.76
CA GLY A 105 8.57 2.11 8.44
C GLY A 105 8.89 3.02 7.25
N HIS A 106 10.14 3.43 7.14
CA HIS A 106 10.64 4.25 6.03
C HIS A 106 11.80 3.53 5.33
N LEU A 107 11.75 3.49 4.00
CA LEU A 107 12.75 2.87 3.16
C LEU A 107 13.39 3.89 2.23
N GLU A 108 14.71 3.84 2.10
CA GLU A 108 15.42 4.53 1.02
C GLU A 108 14.84 4.08 -0.34
N ARG A 109 14.85 4.98 -1.32
CA ARG A 109 14.22 4.79 -2.64
C ARG A 109 14.57 3.48 -3.34
N HIS A 110 15.83 3.08 -3.38
CA HIS A 110 16.24 1.83 -4.03
C HIS A 110 15.84 0.60 -3.21
N ALA A 111 15.88 0.67 -1.88
CA ALA A 111 15.35 -0.38 -1.02
C ALA A 111 13.84 -0.57 -1.22
N PHE A 112 13.08 0.53 -1.37
CA PHE A 112 11.66 0.50 -1.69
C PHE A 112 11.42 -0.18 -3.06
N TYR A 113 12.23 0.13 -4.08
CA TYR A 113 12.10 -0.48 -5.41
C TYR A 113 12.36 -1.98 -5.39
N GLU A 114 13.38 -2.44 -4.65
CA GLU A 114 13.67 -3.87 -4.54
C GLU A 114 12.57 -4.63 -3.79
N ARG A 115 12.02 -4.03 -2.72
CA ARG A 115 10.87 -4.60 -2.02
C ARG A 115 9.63 -4.65 -2.91
N ALA A 116 9.36 -3.58 -3.65
CA ALA A 116 8.23 -3.52 -4.57
C ALA A 116 8.33 -4.51 -5.74
N ARG A 117 9.55 -4.86 -6.18
CA ARG A 117 9.78 -5.92 -7.16
C ARG A 117 9.43 -7.31 -6.60
N ALA A 118 9.62 -7.52 -5.30
CA ALA A 118 9.32 -8.79 -4.64
C ALA A 118 7.81 -8.98 -4.43
N ALA A 119 7.07 -7.89 -4.22
CA ALA A 119 5.64 -7.89 -3.90
C ALA A 119 4.74 -8.70 -4.87
N PHE A 120 3.60 -9.13 -4.33
CA PHE A 120 2.61 -9.94 -5.04
C PHE A 120 1.89 -9.13 -6.13
N ALA A 121 1.53 -7.88 -5.83
CA ALA A 121 0.89 -6.96 -6.76
C ALA A 121 1.25 -5.50 -6.46
N VAL A 122 1.13 -4.67 -7.50
CA VAL A 122 1.26 -3.21 -7.43
C VAL A 122 -0.09 -2.59 -7.80
N VAL A 123 -0.64 -1.78 -6.92
CA VAL A 123 -1.85 -0.98 -7.13
C VAL A 123 -1.43 0.43 -7.54
N ARG A 124 -1.93 0.90 -8.69
CA ARG A 124 -1.60 2.20 -9.29
C ARG A 124 -2.84 2.97 -9.67
#